data_AF-A0A6I4XIH2-F1
#
_entry.id   AF-A0A6I4XIH2-F1
#
_cell.length_a   1.000
_cell.length_b   1.000
_cell.length_c   1.000
_cell.angle_alpha   90.00
_cell.angle_beta   90.00
_cell.angle_gamma   90.00
#
_symmetry.space_group_name_H-M   'P 1'
#
loop_
_entity.id
_entity.type
_entity.pdbx_description
1 polymer ?
#
loop_
_entity_poly.entity_id
_entity_poly.type
_entity_poly.pdbx_seq_one_letter_code
_entity_poly.pdbx_strand_id
1 'polypeptide(L)'
;MGRALLLPILSVFSLGSCLSSFLMVVVYRLPRQESLGGRSHCEHCGKVLTPWQLIPIWSFLFLKGKCRNCLVPINRKYPISEIVGGILLVILYIF
;
A
#
# COMPACT_ATOMS: atom_id res chain seq x y z
N MET A 1 25.16 -3.27 -18.61
CA MET A 1 25.13 -2.50 -17.34
C MET A 1 23.71 -2.18 -16.84
N GLY A 2 22.77 -1.71 -17.69
CA GLY A 2 21.44 -1.26 -17.21
C GLY A 2 20.47 -2.33 -16.66
N ARG A 3 20.53 -3.59 -17.15
CA ARG A 3 19.64 -4.66 -16.66
C ARG A 3 19.99 -5.16 -15.24
N ALA A 4 21.25 -5.04 -14.82
CA ALA A 4 21.73 -5.54 -13.53
C ALA A 4 21.20 -4.71 -12.34
N LEU A 5 20.91 -3.43 -12.56
CA LEU A 5 20.36 -2.53 -11.54
C LEU A 5 18.83 -2.51 -11.52
N LEU A 6 18.16 -2.92 -12.60
CA LEU A 6 16.71 -2.86 -12.68
C LEU A 6 16.03 -3.80 -11.66
N LEU A 7 16.51 -5.04 -11.57
CA LEU A 7 15.95 -6.04 -10.66
C LEU A 7 16.07 -5.64 -9.17
N PRO A 8 17.24 -5.17 -8.67
CA PRO A 8 17.33 -4.69 -7.30
C PRO A 8 16.49 -3.43 -7.06
N ILE A 9 16.44 -2.48 -8.00
CA ILE A 9 15.59 -1.28 -7.86
C ILE A 9 14.11 -1.66 -7.70
N LEU A 10 13.59 -2.55 -8.55
CA LEU A 10 12.19 -3.00 -8.46
C LEU A 10 11.91 -3.74 -7.14
N SER A 11 12.89 -4.51 -6.66
CA SER A 11 12.77 -5.25 -5.40
C SER A 11 12.72 -4.28 -4.21
N VAL A 12 13.62 -3.31 -4.17
CA VAL A 12 13.69 -2.26 -3.14
C VAL A 12 12.43 -1.39 -3.16
N PHE A 13 11.97 -0.98 -4.34
CA PHE A 13 10.73 -0.22 -4.48
C PHE A 13 9.54 -0.98 -3.88
N SER A 14 9.41 -2.27 -4.22
CA SER A 14 8.32 -3.11 -3.72
C SER A 14 8.35 -3.25 -2.20
N LEU A 15 9.54 -3.42 -1.61
CA LEU A 15 9.71 -3.45 -0.15
C LEU A 15 9.31 -2.12 0.50
N GLY A 16 9.73 -0.98 -0.07
CA GLY A 16 9.38 0.35 0.43
C GLY A 16 7.88 0.63 0.36
N SER A 17 7.22 0.21 -0.74
CA SER A 17 5.77 0.30 -0.87
C SER A 17 5.04 -0.59 0.13
N CYS A 18 5.47 -1.84 0.35
CA CYS A 18 4.89 -2.73 1.36
C CYS A 18 5.02 -2.16 2.78
N LEU A 19 6.21 -1.66 3.13
CA LEU A 19 6.47 -1.05 4.43
C LEU A 19 5.57 0.17 4.66
N SER A 20 5.48 1.06 3.67
CA SER A 20 4.62 2.25 3.76
C SER A 20 3.13 1.90 3.83
N SER A 21 2.68 0.88 3.10
CA SER A 21 1.31 0.36 3.18
C SER A 21 0.98 -0.10 4.60
N PHE A 22 1.89 -0.86 5.24
CA PHE A 22 1.71 -1.29 6.62
C PHE A 22 1.73 -0.12 7.61
N LEU A 23 2.64 0.86 7.42
CA LEU A 23 2.67 2.06 8.25
C LEU A 23 1.36 2.84 8.19
N MET A 24 0.68 2.88 7.05
CA MET A 24 -0.66 3.49 6.99
C MET A 24 -1.70 2.74 7.81
N VAL A 25 -1.63 1.41 7.91
CA VAL A 25 -2.47 0.64 8.83
C VAL A 25 -2.17 1.03 10.27
N VAL A 26 -0.90 1.18 10.64
CA VAL A 26 -0.49 1.61 11.98
C VAL A 26 -1.00 3.02 12.27
N VAL A 27 -0.80 3.97 11.36
CA VAL A 27 -1.28 5.36 11.49
C VAL A 27 -2.79 5.42 11.65
N TYR A 28 -3.53 4.55 10.95
CA TYR A 28 -4.98 4.50 11.05
C TYR A 28 -5.47 3.89 12.39
N ARG A 29 -4.86 2.79 12.82
CA ARG A 29 -5.32 1.99 13.98
C ARG A 29 -4.79 2.45 15.33
N LEU A 30 -3.55 2.95 15.38
CA LEU A 30 -2.89 3.32 16.63
C LEU A 30 -3.64 4.43 17.40
N PRO A 31 -4.11 5.53 16.78
CA PRO A 31 -4.89 6.56 17.48
C PRO A 31 -6.26 6.07 17.95
N ARG A 32 -6.78 4.98 17.34
CA ARG A 32 -8.07 4.36 17.66
C ARG A 32 -7.97 3.23 18.68
N GLN A 33 -6.76 2.91 19.14
CA GLN A 33 -6.48 1.75 20.01
C GLN A 33 -6.99 0.42 19.43
N GLU A 34 -7.08 0.34 18.10
CA GLU A 34 -7.44 -0.90 17.41
C GLU A 34 -6.23 -1.83 17.35
N SER A 35 -6.47 -3.15 17.41
CA SER A 35 -5.40 -4.12 17.27
C SER A 35 -4.78 -4.05 15.86
N LEU A 36 -3.45 -4.14 15.76
CA LEU A 36 -2.76 -4.21 14.47
C LEU A 36 -2.99 -5.55 13.75
N GLY A 37 -3.48 -6.56 14.48
CA GLY A 37 -3.82 -7.88 13.96
C GLY A 37 -5.17 -7.93 13.22
N GLY A 38 -5.44 -9.06 12.58
CA GLY A 38 -6.69 -9.28 11.84
C GLY A 38 -6.64 -8.79 10.39
N ARG A 39 -7.69 -9.10 9.63
CA ARG A 39 -7.75 -8.78 8.21
C ARG A 39 -8.15 -7.32 7.99
N SER A 40 -7.52 -6.67 7.02
CA SER A 40 -7.96 -5.37 6.53
C SER A 40 -9.38 -5.47 5.99
N HIS A 41 -10.19 -4.45 6.23
CA HIS A 41 -11.57 -4.36 5.74
C HIS A 41 -11.83 -2.96 5.19
N CYS A 42 -12.83 -2.85 4.34
CA CYS A 42 -13.29 -1.55 3.87
C CYS A 42 -13.95 -0.77 5.02
N GLU A 43 -13.46 0.43 5.30
CA GLU A 43 -13.96 1.32 6.36
C GLU A 43 -15.45 1.68 6.22
N HIS A 44 -16.01 1.58 5.01
CA HIS A 44 -17.39 2.00 4.75
C HIS A 44 -18.41 0.84 4.73
N CYS A 45 -18.03 -0.33 4.20
CA CYS A 45 -18.95 -1.47 4.11
C CYS A 45 -18.56 -2.66 5.00
N GLY A 46 -17.45 -2.58 5.73
CA GLY A 46 -16.96 -3.64 6.60
C GLY A 46 -16.51 -4.92 5.88
N LYS A 47 -16.61 -4.97 4.55
CA LYS A 47 -16.19 -6.13 3.76
C LYS A 47 -14.70 -6.36 3.93
N VAL A 48 -14.33 -7.56 4.35
CA VAL A 48 -12.93 -8.00 4.46
C VAL A 48 -12.28 -7.97 3.07
N LEU A 49 -11.13 -7.31 2.99
CA LEU A 49 -10.33 -7.20 1.78
C LEU A 49 -9.63 -8.53 1.49
N THR A 50 -9.65 -8.92 0.22
CA THR A 50 -8.90 -10.08 -0.27
C THR A 50 -7.40 -9.73 -0.43
N PRO A 51 -6.48 -10.72 -0.41
CA PRO A 51 -5.05 -10.46 -0.57
C PRO A 51 -4.70 -9.64 -1.83
N TRP A 52 -5.39 -9.88 -2.96
CA TRP A 52 -5.22 -9.12 -4.20
C TRP A 52 -5.59 -7.64 -4.07
N GLN A 53 -6.52 -7.31 -3.17
CA GLN A 53 -6.93 -5.93 -2.89
C GLN A 53 -5.99 -5.23 -1.90
N LEU A 54 -4.99 -5.94 -1.37
CA LEU A 54 -3.97 -5.41 -0.46
C LEU A 54 -2.61 -5.22 -1.15
N ILE A 55 -2.49 -5.58 -2.42
CA ILE A 55 -1.26 -5.36 -3.17
C ILE A 55 -1.05 -3.84 -3.33
N PRO A 56 0.06 -3.28 -2.83
CA PRO A 56 0.32 -1.84 -2.89
C PRO A 56 0.24 -1.33 -4.32
N ILE A 57 -0.36 -0.15 -4.51
CA ILE A 57 -0.51 0.58 -5.78
C ILE A 57 -1.41 -0.13 -6.80
N TRP A 58 -1.13 -1.40 -7.09
CA TRP A 58 -1.82 -2.23 -8.06
C TRP A 58 -3.29 -2.43 -7.72
N SER A 59 -3.61 -2.71 -6.44
CA SER A 59 -4.99 -2.86 -6.00
C SER A 59 -5.83 -1.62 -6.31
N PHE A 60 -5.29 -0.42 -6.03
CA PHE A 60 -5.96 0.85 -6.32
C PHE A 60 -6.20 1.05 -7.82
N LEU A 61 -5.21 0.73 -8.66
CA LEU A 61 -5.32 0.83 -10.12
C LEU A 61 -6.39 -0.12 -10.68
N PHE A 62 -6.38 -1.40 -10.29
CA PHE A 62 -7.36 -2.38 -10.75
C PHE A 62 -8.78 -2.08 -10.26
N LEU A 63 -8.89 -1.54 -9.04
CA LEU A 63 -10.16 -1.11 -8.45
C LEU A 63 -10.63 0.26 -8.95
N LYS A 64 -9.87 0.92 -9.84
CA LYS A 64 -10.15 2.27 -10.35
C LYS A 64 -10.38 3.29 -9.22
N GLY A 65 -9.66 3.11 -8.12
CA GLY A 65 -9.75 3.94 -6.92
C GLY A 65 -11.08 3.86 -6.16
N LYS A 66 -11.87 2.78 -6.33
CA LYS A 66 -13.16 2.59 -5.65
C LYS A 66 -13.25 1.21 -5.02
N CYS A 67 -13.91 1.08 -3.88
CA CYS A 67 -14.16 -0.23 -3.28
C CYS A 67 -15.01 -1.09 -4.23
N ARG A 68 -14.60 -2.35 -4.47
CA ARG A 68 -15.33 -3.28 -5.35
C ARG A 68 -16.79 -3.52 -4.91
N ASN A 69 -17.06 -3.42 -3.62
CA ASN A 69 -18.35 -3.83 -3.04
C ASN A 69 -19.32 -2.65 -2.86
N CYS A 70 -18.85 -1.51 -2.35
CA CYS A 70 -19.70 -0.34 -2.08
C CYS A 70 -19.44 0.85 -3.02
N LEU A 71 -18.49 0.74 -3.95
CA LEU A 71 -18.12 1.77 -4.94
C LEU A 71 -17.65 3.12 -4.35
N VAL A 72 -17.53 3.21 -3.03
CA VAL A 72 -16.98 4.38 -2.34
C VAL A 72 -15.51 4.58 -2.74
N PRO A 73 -15.10 5.83 -3.03
CA PRO A 73 -13.72 6.13 -3.39
C PRO A 73 -12.76 5.74 -2.27
N ILE A 74 -11.69 5.01 -2.63
CA ILE A 74 -10.58 4.71 -1.74
C ILE A 74 -9.78 5.99 -1.55
N ASN A 75 -9.39 6.27 -0.30
CA ASN A 75 -8.62 7.46 0.02
C ASN A 75 -7.26 7.42 -0.71
N ARG A 76 -6.99 8.44 -1.54
CA ARG A 76 -5.76 8.53 -2.34
C ARG A 76 -4.50 8.64 -1.48
N LYS A 77 -4.62 8.99 -0.20
CA LYS A 77 -3.48 9.00 0.73
C LYS A 77 -2.78 7.64 0.81
N TYR A 78 -3.53 6.53 0.71
CA TYR A 78 -2.98 5.17 0.74
C TYR A 78 -2.06 4.87 -0.47
N PRO A 79 -2.51 4.94 -1.73
CA PRO A 79 -1.63 4.70 -2.87
C PRO A 79 -0.51 5.74 -3.00
N ILE A 80 -0.75 6.99 -2.59
CA ILE A 80 0.29 8.03 -2.58
C ILE A 80 1.40 7.67 -1.59
N SER A 81 1.07 7.26 -0.36
CA SER A 81 2.09 6.87 0.62
C SER A 81 2.89 5.64 0.15
N GLU A 82 2.24 4.68 -0.50
CA GLU A 82 2.92 3.50 -1.06
C GLU A 82 3.94 3.87 -2.14
N ILE A 83 3.59 4.78 -3.05
CA ILE A 83 4.51 5.29 -4.08
C ILE A 83 5.67 6.06 -3.43
N VAL A 84 5.36 6.99 -2.51
CA VAL A 84 6.37 7.80 -1.82
C VAL A 84 7.34 6.92 -1.03
N GLY A 85 6.83 5.90 -0.33
CA GLY A 85 7.66 4.96 0.43
C GLY A 85 8.56 4.12 -0.46
N GLY A 86 8.05 3.64 -1.59
CA GLY A 86 8.85 2.92 -2.58
C GLY A 86 9.96 3.79 -3.18
N ILE A 87 9.64 5.03 -3.58
CA ILE A 87 10.61 5.99 -4.12
C ILE A 87 11.67 6.33 -3.06
N LEU A 88 11.26 6.63 -1.82
CA LEU A 88 12.17 7.00 -0.76
C LEU A 88 13.19 5.89 -0.47
N LEU A 89 12.73 4.63 -0.40
CA LEU A 89 13.63 3.51 -0.15
C LEU A 89 14.59 3.26 -1.32
N VAL A 90 14.15 3.47 -2.56
CA VAL A 90 15.04 3.42 -3.74
C VAL A 90 16.09 4.53 -3.71
N ILE A 91 15.71 5.75 -3.33
CA ILE A 91 16.65 6.87 -3.15
C ILE A 91 17.70 6.48 -2.09
N LEU A 92 17.27 6.02 -0.92
CA LEU A 92 18.18 5.57 0.15
C LEU A 92 19.06 4.38 -0.22
N TYR A 93 18.69 3.58 -1.21
CA TYR A 93 19.49 2.47 -1.70
C TYR A 93 20.56 2.91 -2.71
N ILE A 94 20.29 3.98 -3.48
CA ILE A 94 21.18 4.46 -4.55
C ILE A 94 22.23 5.44 -4.02
N PHE A 95 21.87 6.26 -3.03
CA PHE A 95 22.75 7.27 -2.42
C PHE A 95 23.40 6.73 -1.15
#